data_AF-A0A945S660-F1
#
_entry.id   AF-A0A945S660-F1
#
_cell.length_a   1.000
_cell.length_b   1.000
_cell.length_c   1.000
_cell.angle_alpha   90.00
_cell.angle_beta   90.00
_cell.angle_gamma   90.00
#
_symmetry.space_group_name_H-M   'P 1'
#
loop_
_entity.id
_entity.type
_entity.pdbx_description
1 polymer ?
#
loop_
_entity_poly.entity_id
_entity_poly.type
_entity_poly.pdbx_seq_one_letter_code
_entity_poly.pdbx_strand_id
1 'polypeptide(L)'
;MSEPGERQYVEGAPTEVQDLLYAGEKIAAIKLVREHTGLGLREAKEKVDRLSEEIEAEFPGALPRHRGGNPGCATALVLAAIVAIVGAFLYLRLA
;
A
#
# COMPACT_ATOMS: atom_id res chain seq x y z
N MET A 1 -14.89 -33.69 -9.74
CA MET A 1 -14.45 -32.41 -10.30
C MET A 1 -15.07 -31.35 -9.42
N SER A 2 -14.40 -30.99 -8.31
CA SER A 2 -14.90 -29.97 -7.41
C SER A 2 -14.73 -28.63 -8.13
N GLU A 3 -15.84 -27.97 -8.43
CA GLU A 3 -15.88 -26.57 -8.85
C GLU A 3 -14.96 -25.79 -7.88
N PRO A 4 -13.84 -25.21 -8.33
CA PRO A 4 -12.96 -24.48 -7.42
C PRO A 4 -13.73 -23.26 -6.95
N GLY A 5 -14.13 -23.26 -5.68
CA GLY A 5 -14.87 -22.19 -5.03
C GLY A 5 -14.31 -20.82 -5.43
N GLU A 6 -15.18 -20.05 -6.08
CA GLU A 6 -15.17 -18.59 -6.27
C GLU A 6 -13.90 -17.91 -5.76
N ARG A 7 -12.83 -17.98 -6.57
CA ARG A 7 -11.59 -17.29 -6.23
C ARG A 7 -11.88 -15.80 -6.19
N GLN A 8 -11.88 -15.22 -4.99
CA GLN A 8 -12.09 -13.79 -4.77
C GLN A 8 -10.87 -13.06 -5.30
N TYR A 9 -10.94 -12.55 -6.53
CA TYR A 9 -9.93 -11.70 -7.11
C TYR A 9 -10.55 -10.34 -7.40
N VAL A 10 -9.81 -9.28 -7.10
CA VAL A 10 -10.15 -7.95 -7.56
C VAL A 10 -9.93 -7.91 -9.07
N GLU A 11 -10.95 -7.49 -9.81
CA GLU A 11 -10.89 -7.39 -11.26
C GLU A 11 -9.91 -6.28 -11.69
N GLY A 12 -9.16 -6.50 -12.77
CA GLY A 12 -8.20 -5.51 -13.29
C GLY A 12 -6.82 -5.52 -12.61
N ALA A 13 -6.59 -6.38 -11.62
CA ALA A 13 -5.27 -6.60 -11.03
C ALA A 13 -4.66 -7.95 -11.46
N PRO A 14 -3.31 -8.05 -11.60
CA PRO A 14 -2.66 -9.29 -12.00
C PRO A 14 -2.89 -10.42 -10.99
N THR A 15 -3.36 -11.58 -11.45
CA THR A 15 -3.68 -12.73 -10.58
C THR A 15 -2.49 -13.22 -9.79
N GLU A 16 -1.28 -13.20 -10.36
CA GLU A 16 -0.06 -13.64 -9.68
C GLU A 16 0.29 -12.74 -8.50
N VAL A 17 0.04 -11.43 -8.61
CA VAL A 17 0.26 -10.48 -7.52
C VAL A 17 -0.74 -10.75 -6.39
N GLN A 18 -1.99 -11.04 -6.73
CA GLN A 18 -3.04 -11.36 -5.77
C GLN A 18 -2.75 -12.69 -5.05
N ASP A 19 -2.33 -13.73 -5.78
CA ASP A 19 -1.96 -15.02 -5.21
C ASP A 19 -0.83 -14.88 -4.16
N LEU A 20 0.18 -14.05 -4.46
CA LEU A 20 1.27 -13.74 -3.53
C LEU A 20 0.77 -12.96 -2.30
N LEU A 21 -0.23 -12.10 -2.46
CA LEU A 21 -0.85 -11.40 -1.32
C LEU A 21 -1.64 -12.36 -0.43
N TYR A 22 -2.42 -13.27 -1.02
CA TYR A 22 -3.14 -14.32 -0.29
C TYR A 22 -2.19 -15.26 0.47
N ALA A 23 -1.04 -15.58 -0.13
CA ALA A 23 0.02 -16.35 0.52
C ALA A 23 0.76 -15.59 1.64
N GLY A 24 0.51 -14.29 1.81
CA GLY A 24 1.25 -13.46 2.75
C GLY A 24 2.69 -13.19 2.30
N GLU A 25 2.98 -13.29 1.00
CA GLU A 25 4.29 -13.03 0.41
C GLU A 25 4.37 -11.63 -0.22
N LYS A 26 4.00 -10.61 0.56
CA LYS A 26 3.92 -9.22 0.07
C LYS A 26 5.22 -8.71 -0.56
N ILE A 27 6.38 -9.13 -0.08
CA ILE A 27 7.67 -8.76 -0.66
C ILE A 27 7.84 -9.36 -2.06
N ALA A 28 7.40 -10.61 -2.28
CA ALA A 28 7.43 -11.25 -3.58
C ALA A 28 6.48 -10.53 -4.55
N ALA A 29 5.28 -10.15 -4.10
CA ALA A 29 4.35 -9.34 -4.88
C ALA A 29 4.98 -8.00 -5.34
N ILE A 30 5.69 -7.30 -4.43
CA ILE A 30 6.39 -6.04 -4.75
C ILE A 30 7.51 -6.27 -5.77
N LYS A 31 8.30 -7.35 -5.62
CA LYS A 31 9.35 -7.69 -6.59
C LYS A 31 8.75 -7.96 -7.96
N LEU A 32 7.69 -8.76 -8.03
CA LEU A 32 7.00 -9.09 -9.26
C LEU A 32 6.50 -7.82 -9.97
N VAL A 33 5.79 -6.95 -9.25
CA VAL A 33 5.36 -5.65 -9.81
C VAL A 33 6.55 -4.85 -10.32
N ARG A 34 7.64 -4.77 -9.56
CA ARG A 34 8.84 -4.02 -9.94
C ARG A 34 9.47 -4.54 -11.24
N GLU A 35 9.56 -5.87 -11.36
CA GLU A 35 10.16 -6.53 -12.53
C GLU A 35 9.32 -6.36 -13.78
N HIS A 36 7.99 -6.43 -13.67
CA HIS A 36 7.09 -6.31 -14.81
C HIS A 36 6.82 -4.87 -15.25
N THR A 37 6.83 -3.90 -14.32
CA THR A 37 6.49 -2.50 -14.65
C THR A 37 7.71 -1.59 -14.71
N GLY A 38 8.88 -2.02 -14.23
CA GLY A 38 10.09 -1.19 -14.12
C GLY A 38 9.98 -0.04 -13.10
N LEU A 39 8.97 -0.09 -12.21
CA LEU A 39 8.73 0.97 -11.22
C LEU A 39 9.84 1.02 -10.16
N GLY A 40 10.00 2.16 -9.49
CA GLY A 40 10.85 2.25 -8.31
C GLY A 40 10.31 1.40 -7.15
N LEU A 41 11.17 1.00 -6.20
CA LEU A 41 10.75 0.18 -5.04
C LEU A 41 9.58 0.80 -4.27
N ARG A 42 9.58 2.14 -4.12
CA ARG A 42 8.51 2.88 -3.46
C ARG A 42 7.18 2.76 -4.22
N GLU A 43 7.19 3.00 -5.53
CA GLU A 43 5.99 2.98 -6.36
C GLU A 43 5.42 1.56 -6.50
N ALA A 44 6.30 0.57 -6.66
CA ALA A 44 5.91 -0.84 -6.67
C ALA A 44 5.27 -1.24 -5.34
N LYS A 45 5.85 -0.82 -4.21
CA LYS A 45 5.26 -1.02 -2.89
C LYS A 45 3.89 -0.36 -2.79
N GLU A 46 3.76 0.90 -3.17
CA GLU A 46 2.51 1.66 -3.09
C GLU A 46 1.39 1.02 -3.93
N LYS A 47 1.74 0.51 -5.12
CA LYS A 47 0.79 -0.21 -5.98
C LYS A 47 0.30 -1.52 -5.34
N VAL A 48 1.21 -2.28 -4.73
CA VAL A 48 0.86 -3.53 -4.02
C VAL A 48 0.10 -3.25 -2.72
N ASP A 49 0.46 -2.19 -1.99
CA ASP A 49 -0.25 -1.73 -0.79
C ASP A 49 -1.71 -1.40 -1.13
N ARG A 50 -1.94 -0.58 -2.16
CA ARG A 50 -3.29 -0.23 -2.63
C ARG A 50 -4.11 -1.45 -3.03
N LEU A 51 -3.51 -2.38 -3.78
CA LEU A 51 -4.17 -3.62 -4.15
C LEU A 51 -4.54 -4.46 -2.92
N SER A 52 -3.66 -4.52 -1.91
CA SER A 52 -3.97 -5.23 -0.67
C SER A 52 -5.10 -4.56 0.12
N GLU A 53 -5.18 -3.22 0.10
CA GLU A 53 -6.28 -2.48 0.72
C GLU A 53 -7.61 -2.70 -0.03
N GLU A 54 -7.57 -2.75 -1.36
CA GLU A 54 -8.74 -3.00 -2.21
C GLU A 54 -9.30 -4.42 -2.00
N ILE A 55 -8.44 -5.44 -2.00
CA ILE A 55 -8.82 -6.82 -1.68
C ILE A 55 -9.45 -6.89 -0.29
N GLU A 56 -8.86 -6.26 0.73
CA GLU A 56 -9.39 -6.30 2.09
C GLU A 56 -10.70 -5.49 2.23
N ALA A 57 -10.88 -4.43 1.45
CA ALA A 57 -12.11 -3.64 1.44
C ALA A 57 -13.27 -4.40 0.78
N GLU A 58 -13.00 -5.12 -0.30
CA GLU A 58 -13.99 -5.94 -1.01
C GLU A 58 -14.25 -7.27 -0.30
N PHE A 59 -13.20 -7.88 0.24
CA PHE A 59 -13.19 -9.18 0.91
C PHE A 59 -12.55 -9.06 2.31
N PRO A 60 -13.30 -8.60 3.31
CA PRO A 60 -12.77 -8.40 4.65
C PRO A 60 -12.27 -9.70 5.28
N GLY A 61 -11.02 -9.70 5.76
CA GLY A 61 -10.35 -10.87 6.33
C GLY A 61 -9.77 -11.85 5.31
N ALA A 62 -9.76 -11.50 4.02
CA ALA A 62 -9.24 -12.38 2.97
C ALA A 62 -7.70 -12.41 2.93
N LEU A 63 -7.02 -11.34 3.39
CA LEU A 63 -5.57 -11.29 3.42
C LEU A 63 -4.98 -11.55 4.82
N PRO A 64 -3.84 -12.26 4.91
CA PRO A 64 -3.09 -12.33 6.15
C PRO A 64 -2.61 -10.93 6.54
N ARG A 65 -2.85 -10.55 7.79
CA ARG A 65 -2.51 -9.22 8.32
C ARG A 65 -1.02 -8.94 8.16
N HIS A 66 -0.67 -8.21 7.11
CA HIS A 66 0.70 -7.79 6.85
C HIS A 66 0.98 -6.46 7.54
N ARG A 67 1.65 -6.54 8.70
CA ARG A 67 2.13 -5.38 9.44
C ARG A 67 3.36 -4.78 8.76
N GLY A 68 3.17 -4.14 7.60
CA GLY A 68 4.29 -3.76 6.73
C GLY A 68 4.03 -2.56 5.81
N GLY A 69 3.45 -1.47 6.33
CA GLY A 69 3.26 -0.21 5.59
C GLY A 69 3.83 0.97 6.38
N ASN A 70 4.62 1.83 5.73
CA ASN A 70 4.99 3.12 6.33
C ASN A 70 3.71 3.97 6.41
N PRO A 71 3.43 4.66 7.52
CA PRO A 71 2.21 5.42 7.69
C PRO A 71 2.27 6.70 6.84
N GLY A 72 1.88 6.61 5.56
CA GLY A 72 1.79 7.76 4.65
C GLY A 72 0.94 8.91 5.21
N CYS A 73 -0.07 8.58 6.03
CA CYS A 73 -0.91 9.56 6.71
C CYS A 73 -0.20 10.29 7.86
N ALA A 74 0.63 9.59 8.65
CA ALA A 74 1.36 10.21 9.77
C ALA A 74 2.49 11.14 9.27
N THR A 75 3.15 10.78 8.16
CA THR A 75 4.18 11.64 7.55
C THR A 75 3.61 12.96 7.03
N ALA A 76 2.39 12.97 6.49
CA ALA A 76 1.76 14.20 6.00
C ALA A 76 1.39 15.16 7.15
N LEU A 77 0.88 14.63 8.27
CA LEU A 77 0.54 15.42 9.45
C LEU A 77 1.79 16.04 10.11
N VAL A 78 2.88 15.28 10.19
CA VAL A 78 4.14 15.77 10.77
C VAL A 78 4.74 16.90 9.91
N LEU A 79 4.76 16.76 8.59
CA LEU A 79 5.26 17.81 7.70
C LEU A 79 4.40 19.08 7.78
N ALA A 80 3.07 18.95 7.78
CA ALA A 80 2.16 20.08 7.92
C ALA A 80 2.37 20.81 9.26
N ALA A 81 2.54 20.08 10.36
CA ALA A 81 2.83 20.65 11.67
C ALA A 81 4.17 21.40 11.69
N ILE A 82 5.22 20.84 11.10
CA ILE A 82 6.54 21.49 11.03
C ILE A 82 6.45 22.80 10.24
N VAL A 83 5.79 22.82 9.09
CA VAL A 83 5.61 24.04 8.27
C VAL A 83 4.84 25.11 9.05
N ALA A 84 3.78 24.75 9.75
CA ALA A 84 3.00 25.67 10.57
C ALA A 84 3.83 26.27 11.72
N ILE A 85 4.60 25.45 12.44
CA ILE A 85 5.44 25.90 13.55
C ILE A 85 6.54 26.84 13.07
N VAL A 86 7.24 26.49 11.98
CA VAL A 86 8.30 27.32 11.41
C VAL A 86 7.73 28.65 10.90
N GLY A 87 6.59 28.63 10.21
CA GLY A 87 5.93 29.85 9.74
C GLY A 87 5.52 30.78 10.89
N ALA A 88 4.93 30.23 11.95
CA ALA A 88 4.56 31.00 13.15
C ALA A 88 5.79 31.59 13.86
N PHE A 89 6.87 30.81 13.98
CA PHE A 89 8.10 31.27 14.60
C PHE A 89 8.77 32.40 13.81
N LEU A 90 8.83 32.28 12.47
CA LEU A 90 9.36 33.34 11.60
C LEU A 90 8.51 34.61 11.67
N TYR A 91 7.18 34.47 11.71
CA TYR A 91 6.26 35.60 11.86
C TYR A 91 6.47 36.35 13.19
N LEU A 92 6.58 35.63 14.31
CA LEU A 92 6.82 36.21 15.64
C LEU A 92 8.23 36.82 15.81
N ARG A 93 9.20 36.44 14.97
CA ARG A 93 10.57 37.00 14.97
C ARG A 93 10.73 38.23 14.09
N LEU A 94 9.79 38.47 13.16
CA LEU A 94 9.85 39.54 12.19
C LEU A 94 8.89 40.72 12.53
N ALA A 95 7.91 40.46 13.40
CA ALA A 95 7.04 41.47 14.02
C ALA A 95 7.66 42.01 15.31
#